data_AF-A0A7X1AUI6-F1
#
_entry.id   AF-A0A7X1AUI6-F1
#
_cell.length_a   1.000
_cell.length_b   1.000
_cell.length_c   1.000
_cell.angle_alpha   90.00
_cell.angle_beta   90.00
_cell.angle_gamma   90.00
#
_symmetry.space_group_name_H-M   'P 1'
#
loop_
_entity.id
_entity.type
_entity.pdbx_description
1 polymer ?
#
loop_
_entity_poly.entity_id
_entity_poly.type
_entity_poly.pdbx_seq_one_letter_code
_entity_poly.pdbx_strand_id
1 'polypeptide(L)'
;MDASLETVKWRLPEGTTEKDWDDAYRRLDAYLSALRIDNSLQRSGLIHRILQRAVDRTIESPQEGVAASALLECETHVCQWFREVLNLPDSTPPEQILERGYLSLLLFGAGSGWRQHFLQPGPWPKQIIEELQTHYIEAGPEFRRSHMGERPIDYGPWSNLADQTLRGLDKRPLLRSAFVAIFGISLVAILYYFSR
;
A
#
# COMPACT_ATOMS: atom_id res chain seq x y z
N MET A 1 30.60 -8.12 -33.13
CA MET A 1 30.71 -9.03 -31.97
C MET A 1 29.30 -9.11 -31.40
N ASP A 2 28.47 -9.91 -32.07
CA ASP A 2 27.06 -10.08 -31.74
C ASP A 2 26.97 -10.91 -30.47
N ALA A 3 26.86 -10.23 -29.33
CA ALA A 3 26.37 -10.85 -28.12
C ALA A 3 24.88 -11.12 -28.34
N SER A 4 24.58 -12.25 -29.00
CA SER A 4 23.26 -12.86 -28.97
C SER A 4 22.87 -12.94 -27.50
N LEU A 5 21.94 -12.08 -27.09
CA LEU A 5 21.27 -12.18 -25.82
C LEU A 5 20.63 -13.57 -25.82
N GLU A 6 21.31 -14.56 -25.23
CA GLU A 6 20.67 -15.82 -24.88
C GLU A 6 19.52 -15.43 -23.97
N THR A 7 18.34 -15.31 -24.56
CA THR A 7 17.08 -15.11 -23.85
C THR A 7 17.03 -16.28 -22.88
N VAL A 8 17.25 -16.01 -21.60
CA VAL A 8 17.15 -17.01 -20.53
C VAL A 8 15.75 -17.59 -20.67
N LYS A 9 15.66 -18.78 -21.27
CA LYS A 9 14.37 -19.38 -21.63
C LYS A 9 13.81 -20.02 -20.37
N TRP A 10 13.20 -19.17 -19.57
CA TRP A 10 12.48 -19.55 -18.38
C TRP A 10 11.35 -20.52 -18.76
N ARG A 11 11.25 -21.64 -18.04
CA ARG A 11 10.12 -22.56 -18.23
C ARG A 11 8.90 -21.94 -17.57
N LEU A 12 8.08 -21.34 -18.41
CA LEU A 12 6.75 -20.85 -18.10
C LEU A 12 5.86 -21.96 -17.51
N PRO A 13 5.23 -21.76 -16.34
CA PRO A 13 4.12 -22.60 -15.91
C PRO A 13 2.95 -22.49 -16.89
N GLU A 14 2.25 -23.60 -17.11
CA GLU A 14 1.09 -23.65 -18.01
C GLU A 14 0.01 -22.64 -17.56
N GLY A 15 -0.50 -21.84 -18.50
CA GLY A 15 -1.54 -20.84 -18.23
C GLY A 15 -1.04 -19.45 -17.83
N THR A 16 0.27 -19.19 -17.85
CA THR A 16 0.84 -17.85 -17.58
C THR A 16 1.45 -17.23 -18.83
N THR A 17 1.40 -15.89 -18.96
CA THR A 17 1.94 -15.15 -20.12
C THR A 17 3.22 -14.42 -19.73
N GLU A 18 4.15 -14.21 -20.67
CA GLU A 18 5.34 -13.34 -20.47
C GLU A 18 5.00 -11.98 -19.85
N LYS A 19 3.88 -11.37 -20.27
CA LYS A 19 3.37 -10.12 -19.72
C LYS A 19 3.05 -10.19 -18.21
N ASP A 20 2.59 -11.34 -17.72
CA ASP A 20 2.25 -11.52 -16.30
C ASP A 20 3.51 -11.58 -15.43
N TRP A 21 4.58 -12.15 -15.98
CA TRP A 21 5.89 -12.23 -15.34
C TRP A 21 6.63 -10.90 -15.39
N ASP A 22 6.48 -10.12 -16.47
CA ASP A 22 6.93 -8.74 -16.54
C ASP A 22 6.20 -7.85 -15.51
N ASP A 23 4.90 -8.04 -15.32
CA ASP A 23 4.14 -7.33 -14.30
C ASP A 23 4.62 -7.72 -12.89
N ALA A 24 4.84 -9.02 -12.63
CA ALA A 24 5.41 -9.50 -11.38
C ALA A 24 6.79 -8.89 -11.10
N TYR A 25 7.67 -8.85 -12.11
CA TYR A 25 8.98 -8.20 -12.00
C TYR A 25 8.85 -6.73 -11.60
N ARG A 26 8.00 -5.95 -12.30
CA ARG A 26 7.81 -4.52 -12.02
C ARG A 26 7.27 -4.28 -10.62
N ARG A 27 6.35 -5.12 -10.13
CA ARG A 27 5.81 -5.01 -8.77
C ARG A 27 6.86 -5.34 -7.71
N LEU A 28 7.67 -6.37 -7.92
CA LEU A 28 8.77 -6.71 -7.02
C LEU A 28 9.84 -5.61 -6.99
N ASP A 29 10.18 -5.04 -8.15
CA ASP A 29 11.13 -3.92 -8.21
C ASP A 29 10.61 -2.69 -7.46
N ALA A 30 9.33 -2.35 -7.62
CA ALA A 30 8.69 -1.27 -6.89
C ALA A 30 8.66 -1.54 -5.38
N TYR A 31 8.34 -2.76 -4.97
CA TYR A 31 8.30 -3.18 -3.57
C TYR A 31 9.67 -3.08 -2.89
N LEU A 32 10.70 -3.67 -3.50
CA LEU A 32 12.06 -3.63 -2.98
C LEU A 32 12.65 -2.22 -3.01
N SER A 33 12.25 -1.39 -3.97
CA SER A 33 12.61 0.03 -4.01
C SER A 33 11.97 0.81 -2.85
N ALA A 34 10.72 0.49 -2.49
CA ALA A 34 10.06 1.08 -1.32
C ALA A 34 10.75 0.70 -0.01
N LEU A 35 11.35 -0.50 0.06
CA LEU A 35 12.22 -0.93 1.16
C LEU A 35 13.61 -0.28 1.14
N ARG A 36 13.84 0.71 0.28
CA ARG A 36 15.09 1.50 0.18
C ARG A 36 16.32 0.67 -0.16
N ILE A 37 16.14 -0.41 -0.93
CA ILE A 37 17.26 -1.17 -1.50
C ILE A 37 17.74 -0.44 -2.75
N ASP A 38 18.71 0.46 -2.53
CA ASP A 38 19.20 1.36 -3.57
C ASP A 38 20.15 0.68 -4.58
N ASN A 39 20.74 -0.47 -4.22
CA ASN A 39 21.65 -1.19 -5.09
C ASN A 39 20.88 -1.98 -6.16
N SER A 40 20.84 -1.43 -7.38
CA SER A 40 20.14 -2.02 -8.52
C SER A 40 20.60 -3.44 -8.88
N LEU A 41 21.90 -3.74 -8.73
CA LEU A 41 22.45 -5.06 -9.02
C LEU A 41 21.97 -6.09 -7.99
N GLN A 42 22.04 -5.75 -6.70
CA GLN A 42 21.54 -6.61 -5.63
C GLN A 42 20.03 -6.83 -5.76
N ARG A 43 19.29 -5.78 -6.09
CA ARG A 43 17.84 -5.83 -6.27
C ARG A 43 17.45 -6.74 -7.44
N SER A 44 18.09 -6.59 -8.60
CA SER A 44 17.84 -7.45 -9.77
C SER A 44 18.13 -8.93 -9.46
N GLY A 45 19.25 -9.22 -8.77
CA GLY A 45 19.58 -10.59 -8.35
C GLY A 45 18.60 -11.19 -7.33
N LEU A 46 18.05 -10.37 -6.42
CA LEU A 46 17.00 -10.79 -5.49
C LEU A 46 15.69 -11.09 -6.22
N ILE A 47 15.26 -10.21 -7.12
CA ILE A 47 14.05 -10.39 -7.93
C ILE A 47 14.15 -11.69 -8.73
N HIS A 48 15.29 -11.95 -9.38
CA HIS A 48 15.47 -13.17 -10.16
C HIS A 48 15.35 -14.44 -9.30
N ARG A 49 15.98 -14.46 -8.11
CA ARG A 49 15.88 -15.60 -7.18
C ARG A 49 14.45 -15.83 -6.69
N ILE A 50 13.73 -14.75 -6.36
CA ILE A 50 12.33 -14.82 -5.90
C ILE A 50 11.43 -15.32 -7.04
N LEU A 51 11.59 -14.80 -8.25
CA LEU A 51 10.82 -15.24 -9.41
C LEU A 51 11.08 -16.71 -9.76
N GLN A 52 12.33 -17.18 -9.68
CA GLN A 52 12.63 -18.61 -9.86
C GLN A 52 11.87 -19.49 -8.86
N ARG A 53 11.87 -19.14 -7.57
CA ARG A 53 11.10 -19.86 -6.55
C ARG A 53 9.59 -19.78 -6.79
N ALA A 54 9.09 -18.63 -7.24
CA ALA A 54 7.69 -18.45 -7.56
C ALA A 54 7.24 -19.32 -8.75
N VAL A 55 8.10 -19.52 -9.76
CA VAL A 55 7.87 -20.45 -10.87
C VAL A 55 7.69 -21.87 -10.34
N ASP A 56 8.65 -22.36 -9.54
CA ASP A 56 8.60 -23.71 -8.95
C ASP A 56 7.30 -23.93 -8.16
N ARG A 57 6.88 -22.91 -7.39
CA ARG A 57 5.67 -22.98 -6.57
C ARG A 57 4.37 -22.88 -7.37
N THR A 58 4.36 -22.13 -8.46
CA THR A 58 3.20 -22.01 -9.36
C THR A 58 2.96 -23.30 -10.14
N ILE A 59 4.03 -24.06 -10.42
CA ILE A 59 3.92 -25.42 -10.98
C ILE A 59 3.21 -26.36 -9.99
N GLU A 60 3.49 -26.23 -8.68
CA GLU A 60 2.90 -27.06 -7.63
C GLU A 60 1.48 -26.64 -7.22
N SER A 61 1.12 -25.36 -7.32
CA SER A 61 -0.20 -24.84 -6.90
C SER A 61 -0.60 -23.57 -7.68
N PRO A 62 -1.27 -23.71 -8.82
CA PRO A 62 -1.76 -22.59 -9.62
C PRO A 62 -3.07 -22.05 -9.04
N GLN A 63 -3.02 -21.22 -7.98
CA GLN A 63 -4.26 -20.67 -7.38
C GLN A 63 -4.36 -19.15 -7.27
N GLU A 64 -3.33 -18.37 -7.57
CA GLU A 64 -3.45 -16.90 -7.61
C GLU A 64 -2.63 -16.31 -8.76
N GLY A 65 -2.94 -15.06 -9.14
CA GLY A 65 -2.23 -14.38 -10.22
C GLY A 65 -0.72 -14.33 -9.96
N VAL A 66 0.10 -14.54 -11.01
CA VAL A 66 1.57 -14.67 -10.95
C VAL A 66 2.24 -13.61 -10.07
N ALA A 67 1.82 -12.35 -10.22
CA ALA A 67 2.38 -11.23 -9.46
C ALA A 67 2.04 -11.28 -7.97
N ALA A 68 0.86 -11.78 -7.60
CA ALA A 68 0.47 -11.97 -6.20
C ALA A 68 1.28 -13.11 -5.57
N SER A 69 1.43 -14.24 -6.27
CA SER A 69 2.25 -15.36 -5.80
C SER A 69 3.72 -14.99 -5.64
N ALA A 70 4.28 -14.23 -6.58
CA ALA A 70 5.66 -13.73 -6.49
C ALA A 70 5.85 -12.78 -5.31
N LEU A 71 4.86 -11.92 -5.02
CA LEU A 71 4.91 -11.01 -3.89
C LEU A 71 4.79 -11.76 -2.55
N LEU A 72 3.90 -12.74 -2.45
CA LEU A 72 3.76 -13.61 -1.26
C LEU A 72 5.07 -14.38 -0.98
N GLU A 73 5.74 -14.85 -2.02
CA GLU A 73 7.04 -15.51 -1.88
C GLU A 73 8.11 -14.54 -1.40
N CYS A 74 8.13 -13.31 -1.92
CA CYS A 74 8.99 -12.24 -1.43
C CYS A 74 8.76 -11.96 0.06
N GLU A 75 7.51 -11.80 0.47
CA GLU A 75 7.13 -11.57 1.87
C GLU A 75 7.53 -12.72 2.79
N THR A 76 7.33 -13.96 2.33
CA THR A 76 7.78 -15.17 3.04
C THR A 76 9.28 -15.13 3.26
N HIS A 77 10.04 -14.77 2.23
CA HIS A 77 11.50 -14.69 2.31
C HIS A 77 11.98 -13.56 3.25
N VAL A 78 11.32 -12.41 3.22
CA VAL A 78 11.59 -11.29 4.14
C VAL A 78 11.27 -11.68 5.59
N CYS A 79 10.13 -12.33 5.81
CA CYS A 79 9.72 -12.83 7.12
C CYS A 79 10.74 -13.82 7.68
N GLN A 80 11.20 -14.77 6.86
CA GLN A 80 12.24 -15.72 7.26
C GLN A 80 13.55 -14.99 7.61
N TRP A 81 13.98 -14.03 6.80
CA TRP A 81 15.17 -13.24 7.08
C TRP A 81 15.06 -12.50 8.43
N PHE A 82 13.94 -11.82 8.70
CA PHE A 82 13.73 -11.18 10.00
C PHE A 82 13.75 -12.17 11.15
N ARG A 83 13.12 -13.35 10.98
CA ARG A 83 13.13 -14.41 12.00
C ARG A 83 14.55 -14.85 12.32
N GLU A 84 15.39 -15.05 11.31
CA GLU A 84 16.78 -15.47 11.49
C GLU A 84 17.65 -14.37 12.10
N VAL A 85 17.52 -13.11 11.64
CA VAL A 85 18.34 -12.00 12.14
C VAL A 85 17.99 -11.61 13.57
N LEU A 86 16.69 -11.58 13.90
CA LEU A 86 16.20 -11.22 15.23
C LEU A 86 16.10 -12.42 16.17
N ASN A 87 16.36 -13.64 15.68
CA ASN A 87 16.22 -14.90 16.42
C ASN A 87 14.83 -15.03 17.08
N LEU A 88 13.77 -14.76 16.29
CA LEU A 88 12.38 -14.78 16.77
C LEU A 88 11.85 -16.22 16.87
N PRO A 89 10.94 -16.49 17.83
CA PRO A 89 10.31 -17.80 17.94
C PRO A 89 9.38 -18.08 16.76
N ASP A 90 9.32 -19.35 16.34
CA ASP A 90 8.46 -19.83 15.25
C ASP A 90 6.96 -19.62 15.49
N SER A 91 6.56 -19.42 16.75
CA SER A 91 5.19 -19.10 17.14
C SER A 91 4.75 -17.67 16.78
N THR A 92 5.68 -16.80 16.37
CA THR A 92 5.35 -15.42 16.01
C THR A 92 4.64 -15.37 14.66
N PRO A 93 3.45 -14.74 14.57
CA PRO A 93 2.72 -14.62 13.31
C PRO A 93 3.54 -13.89 12.24
N PRO A 94 3.52 -14.35 10.97
CA PRO A 94 4.31 -13.74 9.90
C PRO A 94 3.91 -12.29 9.63
N GLU A 95 2.62 -11.93 9.74
CA GLU A 95 2.20 -10.52 9.56
C GLU A 95 2.84 -9.60 10.61
N GLN A 96 2.94 -10.06 11.85
CA GLN A 96 3.50 -9.28 12.95
C GLN A 96 5.01 -9.08 12.77
N ILE A 97 5.72 -10.09 12.26
CA ILE A 97 7.15 -9.99 11.94
C ILE A 97 7.37 -8.95 10.84
N LEU A 98 6.58 -8.99 9.77
CA LEU A 98 6.70 -8.07 8.64
C LEU A 98 6.39 -6.64 9.03
N GLU A 99 5.28 -6.38 9.73
CA GLU A 99 4.90 -5.03 10.16
C GLU A 99 5.97 -4.40 11.06
N ARG A 100 6.43 -5.15 12.07
CA ARG A 100 7.46 -4.67 13.01
C ARG A 100 8.83 -4.54 12.34
N GLY A 101 9.17 -5.48 11.47
CA GLY A 101 10.40 -5.46 10.70
C GLY A 101 10.47 -4.26 9.75
N TYR A 102 9.38 -3.94 9.07
CA TYR A 102 9.33 -2.75 8.21
C TYR A 102 9.43 -1.45 9.01
N LEU A 103 8.75 -1.37 10.15
CA LEU A 103 8.89 -0.22 11.04
C LEU A 103 10.32 -0.07 11.56
N SER A 104 10.99 -1.17 11.95
CA SER A 104 12.38 -1.08 12.40
C SER A 104 13.29 -0.60 11.26
N LEU A 105 13.14 -1.11 10.04
CA LEU A 105 13.91 -0.63 8.87
C LEU A 105 13.65 0.85 8.52
N LEU A 106 12.46 1.37 8.79
CA LEU A 106 12.15 2.80 8.61
C LEU A 106 12.81 3.67 9.69
N LEU A 107 12.91 3.15 10.92
CA LEU A 107 13.58 3.83 12.03
C LEU A 107 15.10 3.77 11.92
N PHE A 108 15.64 2.87 11.10
CA PHE A 108 17.07 2.80 10.80
C PHE A 108 17.57 4.06 10.11
N GLY A 109 18.63 4.64 10.68
CA GLY A 109 19.32 5.78 10.09
C GLY A 109 19.94 5.45 8.73
N ALA A 110 20.14 6.46 7.88
CA ALA A 110 20.72 6.29 6.55
C ALA A 110 22.18 5.77 6.55
N GLY A 111 22.86 5.75 7.70
CA GLY A 111 24.28 5.44 7.85
C GLY A 111 24.65 4.02 8.29
N SER A 112 23.69 3.16 8.63
CA SER A 112 23.97 1.87 9.31
C SER A 112 24.38 0.71 8.39
N GLY A 113 24.55 0.94 7.08
CA GLY A 113 25.07 -0.08 6.14
C GLY A 113 24.18 -1.32 5.91
N TRP A 114 23.08 -1.47 6.68
CA TRP A 114 22.19 -2.63 6.67
C TRP A 114 21.63 -2.99 5.29
N ARG A 115 21.43 -1.99 4.43
CA ARG A 115 20.88 -2.15 3.06
C ARG A 115 21.66 -3.17 2.23
N GLN A 116 22.97 -3.31 2.44
CA GLN A 116 23.81 -4.24 1.69
C GLN A 116 23.69 -5.69 2.19
N HIS A 117 23.18 -5.87 3.42
CA HIS A 117 23.05 -7.15 4.09
C HIS A 117 21.60 -7.68 4.12
N PHE A 118 20.65 -6.86 3.66
CA PHE A 118 19.24 -7.22 3.57
C PHE A 118 19.03 -8.42 2.63
N LEU A 119 18.27 -9.43 3.09
CA LEU A 119 17.99 -10.69 2.37
C LEU A 119 19.23 -11.48 1.93
N GLN A 120 20.41 -11.20 2.49
CA GLN A 120 21.60 -12.01 2.30
C GLN A 120 21.66 -13.10 3.36
N PRO A 121 22.08 -14.33 3.01
CA PRO A 121 22.33 -15.37 3.99
C PRO A 121 23.45 -14.92 4.94
N GLY A 122 23.34 -15.28 6.22
CA GLY A 122 24.31 -14.93 7.26
C GLY A 122 25.72 -15.51 6.98
N PRO A 123 26.74 -15.07 7.74
CA PRO A 123 26.64 -14.31 9.00
C PRO A 123 26.56 -12.78 8.80
N TRP A 124 25.68 -12.13 9.56
CA TRP A 124 25.52 -10.67 9.55
C TRP A 124 26.46 -9.98 10.56
N PRO A 125 26.92 -8.76 10.29
CA PRO A 125 27.67 -7.95 11.26
C PRO A 125 26.89 -7.75 12.57
N LYS A 126 27.55 -7.97 13.72
CA LYS A 126 26.93 -7.83 15.06
C LYS A 126 26.30 -6.46 15.28
N GLN A 127 26.94 -5.40 14.78
CA GLN A 127 26.42 -4.03 14.88
C GLN A 127 25.02 -3.91 14.25
N ILE A 128 24.80 -4.54 13.09
CA ILE A 128 23.50 -4.50 12.41
C ILE A 128 22.45 -5.26 13.21
N ILE A 129 22.83 -6.41 13.78
CA ILE A 129 21.93 -7.22 14.61
C ILE A 129 21.51 -6.43 15.86
N GLU A 130 22.48 -5.82 16.55
CA GLU A 130 22.24 -5.02 17.76
C GLU A 130 21.36 -3.80 17.47
N GLU A 131 21.64 -3.06 16.39
CA GLU A 131 20.78 -1.95 15.96
C GLU A 131 19.38 -2.46 15.58
N LEU A 132 19.27 -3.64 14.96
CA LEU A 132 17.98 -4.16 14.51
C LEU A 132 17.14 -4.58 15.70
N GLN A 133 17.75 -5.25 16.67
CA GLN A 133 17.12 -5.59 17.94
C GLN A 133 16.74 -4.35 18.74
N THR A 134 17.57 -3.31 18.75
CA THR A 134 17.29 -2.06 19.48
C THR A 134 16.10 -1.31 18.91
N HIS A 135 15.97 -1.27 17.58
CA HIS A 135 14.85 -0.60 16.90
C HIS A 135 13.66 -1.53 16.64
N TYR A 136 13.81 -2.83 16.87
CA TYR A 136 12.71 -3.78 16.81
C TYR A 136 11.79 -3.49 18.00
N ILE A 137 10.61 -2.98 17.69
CA ILE A 137 9.64 -2.56 18.70
C ILE A 137 9.04 -3.84 19.33
N GLU A 138 9.62 -4.30 20.43
CA GLU A 138 9.08 -5.43 21.21
C GLU A 138 7.88 -5.05 22.09
N ALA A 139 7.55 -3.77 22.25
CA ALA A 139 6.53 -3.33 23.21
C ALA A 139 5.57 -2.26 22.65
N GLY A 140 4.32 -2.69 22.42
CA GLY A 140 3.12 -1.88 22.31
C GLY A 140 1.88 -2.79 22.37
N PRO A 141 0.78 -2.38 23.04
CA PRO A 141 -0.44 -3.20 23.13
C PRO A 141 -0.93 -3.51 21.72
N GLU A 142 -1.43 -4.73 21.52
CA GLU A 142 -1.76 -5.30 20.21
C GLU A 142 -1.98 -4.26 19.11
N PHE A 143 -1.12 -4.28 18.08
CA PHE A 143 -1.30 -3.53 16.85
C PHE A 143 -2.55 -4.07 16.14
N ARG A 144 -3.73 -3.71 16.66
CA ARG A 144 -5.00 -3.93 16.00
C ARG A 144 -5.03 -2.96 14.83
N ARG A 145 -5.14 -3.51 13.62
CA ARG A 145 -5.42 -2.75 12.40
C ARG A 145 -6.52 -1.73 12.69
N SER A 146 -6.15 -0.46 12.78
CA SER A 146 -7.09 0.63 13.01
C SER A 146 -7.95 0.77 11.76
N HIS A 147 -9.15 0.22 11.81
CA HIS A 147 -10.13 0.40 10.75
C HIS A 147 -10.63 1.85 10.86
N MET A 148 -10.11 2.76 10.04
CA MET A 148 -10.75 4.06 9.81
C MET A 148 -12.05 3.80 9.06
N GLY A 149 -13.13 3.58 9.81
CA GLY A 149 -14.48 3.76 9.27
C GLY A 149 -14.66 5.22 8.88
N GLU A 150 -15.40 5.47 7.80
CA GLU A 150 -15.77 6.81 7.37
C GLU A 150 -16.48 7.53 8.52
N ARG A 151 -15.76 8.40 9.24
CA ARG A 151 -16.39 9.34 10.14
C ARG A 151 -16.99 10.43 9.26
N PRO A 152 -18.31 10.70 9.35
CA PRO A 152 -18.86 11.87 8.69
C PRO A 152 -18.08 13.09 9.18
N ILE A 153 -17.67 13.95 8.24
CA ILE A 153 -16.88 15.13 8.52
C ILE A 153 -17.64 15.96 9.56
N ASP A 154 -17.10 16.05 10.77
CA ASP A 154 -17.71 16.81 11.85
C ASP A 154 -17.43 18.29 11.61
N TYR A 155 -18.37 18.96 10.93
CA TYR A 155 -18.29 20.39 10.64
C TYR A 155 -18.58 21.28 11.86
N GLY A 156 -18.63 20.70 13.07
CA GLY A 156 -18.78 21.45 14.31
C GLY A 156 -20.11 22.24 14.38
N PRO A 157 -20.18 23.30 15.19
CA PRO A 157 -21.43 24.03 15.48
C PRO A 157 -22.14 24.63 14.27
N TRP A 158 -21.44 24.80 13.14
CA TRP A 158 -21.95 25.45 11.94
C TRP A 158 -22.87 24.55 11.10
N SER A 159 -22.72 23.23 11.16
CA SER A 159 -23.62 22.31 10.44
C SER A 159 -25.03 22.30 11.02
N ASN A 160 -25.16 22.34 12.34
CA ASN A 160 -26.46 22.32 13.02
C ASN A 160 -27.32 23.55 12.69
N LEU A 161 -26.70 24.70 12.44
CA LEU A 161 -27.40 25.93 12.04
C LEU A 161 -27.87 25.86 10.58
N ALA A 162 -27.03 25.34 9.68
CA ALA A 162 -27.38 25.15 8.27
C ALA A 162 -28.50 24.11 8.11
N ASP A 163 -28.44 23.02 8.89
CA ASP A 163 -29.41 21.92 8.78
C ASP A 163 -30.79 22.30 9.37
N GLN A 164 -30.84 23.13 10.43
CA GLN A 164 -32.11 23.67 10.95
C GLN A 164 -32.76 24.69 10.02
N THR A 165 -31.97 25.54 9.35
CA THR A 165 -32.52 26.55 8.42
C THR A 165 -32.98 25.91 7.10
N LEU A 166 -32.25 24.94 6.55
CA LEU A 166 -32.62 24.25 5.31
C LEU A 166 -33.85 23.36 5.48
N ARG A 167 -33.95 22.58 6.57
CA ARG A 167 -35.13 21.73 6.84
C ARG A 167 -36.40 22.53 7.13
N GLY A 168 -36.28 23.75 7.65
CA GLY A 168 -37.41 24.66 7.86
C GLY A 168 -37.99 25.22 6.54
N LEU A 169 -37.11 25.48 5.55
CA LEU A 169 -37.52 25.91 4.22
C LEU A 169 -38.21 24.79 3.42
N ASP A 170 -37.74 23.55 3.57
CA ASP A 170 -38.26 22.41 2.80
C ASP A 170 -39.67 21.97 3.24
N LYS A 171 -40.05 22.25 4.50
CA LYS A 171 -41.37 21.91 5.04
C LYS A 171 -42.52 22.84 4.61
N ARG A 172 -42.26 23.95 3.91
CA ARG A 172 -43.31 24.92 3.52
C ARG A 172 -43.31 25.20 2.00
N PRO A 173 -43.74 24.24 1.17
CA PRO A 173 -43.78 24.41 -0.29
C PRO A 173 -44.66 25.59 -0.75
N LEU A 174 -45.69 25.96 0.03
CA LEU A 174 -46.53 27.13 -0.20
C LEU A 174 -45.78 28.47 -0.12
N LEU A 175 -44.75 28.57 0.73
CA LEU A 175 -43.97 29.80 0.89
C LEU A 175 -43.04 30.01 -0.31
N ARG A 176 -42.48 28.92 -0.82
CA ARG A 176 -41.65 28.92 -2.03
C ARG A 176 -42.44 29.35 -3.26
N SER A 177 -43.65 28.80 -3.46
CA SER A 177 -44.50 29.19 -4.59
C SER A 177 -44.98 30.64 -4.49
N ALA A 178 -45.32 31.12 -3.28
CA ALA A 178 -45.69 32.50 -3.05
C ALA A 178 -44.54 33.47 -3.37
N PHE A 179 -43.31 33.15 -2.95
CA PHE A 179 -42.15 33.99 -3.24
C PHE A 179 -41.87 34.10 -4.74
N VAL A 180 -41.92 32.97 -5.47
CA VAL A 180 -41.74 32.95 -6.92
C VAL A 180 -42.86 33.73 -7.63
N ALA A 181 -44.11 33.61 -7.18
CA ALA A 181 -45.23 34.34 -7.75
C ALA A 181 -45.10 35.85 -7.54
N ILE A 182 -44.75 36.30 -6.33
CA ILE A 182 -44.51 37.72 -6.02
C ILE A 182 -43.35 38.25 -6.86
N PHE A 183 -42.26 37.49 -6.97
CA PHE A 183 -41.11 37.87 -7.78
C PHE A 183 -41.47 38.00 -9.26
N GLY A 184 -42.24 37.05 -9.81
CA GLY A 184 -42.73 37.11 -11.19
C GLY A 184 -43.66 38.31 -11.45
N ILE A 185 -44.62 38.55 -10.55
CA ILE A 185 -45.54 39.71 -10.65
C ILE A 185 -44.77 41.02 -10.57
N SER A 186 -43.80 41.12 -9.65
CA SER A 186 -42.93 42.29 -9.50
C SER A 186 -42.12 42.54 -10.77
N LEU A 187 -41.52 41.49 -11.36
CA LEU A 187 -40.77 41.59 -12.60
C LEU A 187 -41.65 42.11 -13.75
N VAL A 188 -42.86 41.57 -13.90
CA VAL A 188 -43.81 42.01 -14.93
C VAL A 188 -44.26 43.46 -14.69
N ALA A 189 -44.51 43.85 -13.44
CA ALA A 189 -44.88 45.21 -13.09
C ALA A 189 -43.76 46.21 -13.38
N ILE A 190 -42.50 45.86 -13.07
CA ILE A 190 -41.32 46.67 -13.39
C ILE A 190 -41.17 46.82 -14.90
N LEU A 191 -41.27 45.72 -15.66
CA LEU A 191 -41.18 45.74 -17.12
C LEU A 191 -42.30 46.58 -17.75
N TYR A 192 -43.52 46.49 -17.23
CA TYR A 192 -44.64 47.32 -17.70
C TYR A 192 -44.42 48.80 -17.38
N TYR A 193 -43.90 49.14 -16.20
CA TYR A 193 -43.58 50.52 -15.83
C TYR A 193 -42.50 51.12 -16.73
N PHE A 194 -41.47 50.36 -17.09
CA PHE A 194 -40.42 50.82 -18.00
C PHE A 194 -40.87 50.88 -19.48
N SER A 195 -41.92 50.15 -19.84
CA SER A 195 -42.43 50.09 -21.22
C SER A 195 -43.51 51.16 -21.53
N ARG A 196 -43.95 51.93 -20.54
CA ARG A 196 -44.94 53.01 -20.69
C ARG A 196 -44.28 54.37 -20.56
#